data_AF-K2G1W6-F1
#
_entry.id   AF-K2G1W6-F1
#
_cell.length_a   1.000
_cell.length_b   1.000
_cell.length_c   1.000
_cell.angle_alpha   90.00
_cell.angle_beta   90.00
_cell.angle_gamma   90.00
#
_symmetry.space_group_name_H-M   'P 1'
#
loop_
_entity.id
_entity.type
_entity.pdbx_description
1 polymer ?
#
loop_
_entity_poly.entity_id
_entity_poly.type
_entity_poly.pdbx_seq_one_letter_code
_entity_poly.pdbx_strand_id
1 'polypeptide(L)' 'MKGLKDNKALALLDAEALRKELSKANQELYVLKMKHLANELKETHLLTAHKAYVARLNTYLKVLN' A
#
# COMPACT_ATOMS: atom_id res chain seq x y z
N MET A 1 7.22 -2.72 -11.83
CA MET A 1 6.25 -2.40 -10.76
C MET A 1 5.57 -1.06 -11.04
N LYS A 2 4.49 -1.04 -11.81
CA LYS A 2 3.60 0.13 -11.92
C LYS A 2 2.48 -0.08 -10.90
N GLY A 3 2.45 0.65 -9.78
CA GLY A 3 1.33 0.51 -8.83
C GLY A 3 1.46 1.30 -7.53
N LEU A 4 2.64 1.31 -6.91
CA LEU A 4 2.85 1.98 -5.62
C LEU A 4 3.40 3.39 -5.85
N LYS A 5 2.75 4.41 -5.27
CA LYS A 5 3.24 5.80 -5.32
C LYS A 5 4.52 5.93 -4.48
N ASP A 6 5.44 6.76 -4.96
CA ASP A 6 6.64 7.10 -4.20
C ASP A 6 6.37 8.22 -3.17
N ASN A 7 7.37 8.58 -2.36
CA ASN A 7 7.23 9.61 -1.34
C ASN A 7 6.82 10.97 -1.93
N LYS A 8 7.33 11.30 -3.12
CA LYS A 8 7.04 12.58 -3.78
C LYS A 8 5.56 12.65 -4.17
N ALA A 9 5.03 11.58 -4.75
CA ALA A 9 3.63 11.50 -5.13
C ALA A 9 2.70 11.45 -3.91
N LEU A 10 3.09 10.78 -2.82
CA LEU A 10 2.28 10.74 -1.59
C LEU A 10 2.23 12.09 -0.87
N ALA A 11 3.31 12.87 -0.90
CA ALA A 11 3.36 14.18 -0.26
C ALA A 11 2.44 15.23 -0.91
N LEU A 12 1.97 14.98 -2.13
CA LEU A 12 1.06 15.86 -2.88
C LEU A 12 -0.43 15.53 -2.64
N LEU A 13 -0.73 14.46 -1.91
CA LEU A 13 -2.11 14.03 -1.66
C LEU A 13 -2.67 14.67 -0.39
N ASP A 14 -3.93 15.06 -0.44
CA ASP A 14 -4.68 15.44 0.75
C ASP A 14 -5.06 14.21 1.60
N ALA A 15 -5.60 14.46 2.80
CA ALA A 15 -5.98 13.41 3.73
C ALA A 15 -7.03 12.45 3.15
N GLU A 16 -7.96 12.93 2.31
CA GLU A 16 -9.00 12.09 1.70
C GLU A 16 -8.40 11.16 0.65
N ALA A 17 -7.55 11.69 -0.23
CA ALA A 17 -6.85 10.93 -1.26
C ALA A 17 -5.88 9.91 -0.65
N LEU A 18 -5.20 10.26 0.44
CA LEU A 18 -4.37 9.30 1.20
C LEU A 18 -5.19 8.18 1.82
N ARG A 19 -6.39 8.46 2.35
CA ARG A 19 -7.31 7.42 2.87
C ARG A 19 -7.82 6.51 1.74
N LYS A 20 -8.16 7.05 0.58
CA LYS A 20 -8.55 6.26 -0.61
C LYS A 20 -7.42 5.35 -1.06
N GLU A 21 -6.20 5.89 -1.15
CA GLU A 21 -5.00 5.13 -1.50
C GLU A 21 -4.71 4.02 -0.46
N LEU A 22 -4.84 4.32 0.83
CA LEU A 22 -4.68 3.35 1.92
C LEU A 22 -5.70 2.21 1.83
N SER A 23 -6.96 2.52 1.55
CA SER A 23 -8.01 1.53 1.36
C SER A 23 -7.66 0.57 0.22
N LYS A 24 -7.25 1.12 -0.93
CA LYS A 24 -6.82 0.33 -2.09
C LYS A 24 -5.60 -0.55 -1.78
N ALA A 25 -4.57 0.03 -1.16
CA ALA A 25 -3.35 -0.70 -0.79
C ALA A 25 -3.64 -1.86 0.18
N ASN A 26 -4.59 -1.70 1.11
CA ASN A 26 -5.02 -2.75 2.03
C ASN A 26 -5.78 -3.87 1.30
N GLN A 27 -6.65 -3.55 0.34
CA GLN A 27 -7.34 -4.55 -0.49
C GLN A 27 -6.35 -5.36 -1.33
N GLU A 28 -5.39 -4.69 -1.98
CA GLU A 28 -4.34 -5.35 -2.75
C GLU A 28 -3.47 -6.25 -1.86
N LEU A 29 -3.09 -5.77 -0.67
CA LEU A 29 -2.33 -6.57 0.30
C LEU A 29 -3.13 -7.81 0.76
N TYR A 30 -4.45 -7.69 0.93
CA TYR A 30 -5.30 -8.83 1.26
C TYR A 30 -5.29 -9.88 0.14
N VAL A 31 -5.47 -9.46 -1.11
CA VAL A 31 -5.42 -10.36 -2.27
C VAL A 31 -4.05 -11.03 -2.37
N LEU A 32 -2.95 -10.29 -2.18
CA LEU A 32 -1.61 -10.87 -2.17
C LEU A 32 -1.43 -11.89 -1.05
N LYS A 33 -1.96 -11.63 0.15
CA LYS A 33 -1.94 -12.60 1.26
C LYS A 33 -2.71 -13.86 0.89
N MET A 34 -3.90 -13.74 0.30
CA MET A 34 -4.70 -14.89 -0.11
C MET A 34 -4.00 -15.72 -1.18
N LYS A 35 -3.42 -15.09 -2.21
CA LYS A 35 -2.61 -15.77 -3.23
C LYS A 35 -1.39 -16.45 -2.63
N HIS A 36 -0.74 -15.83 -1.65
CA HIS A 36 0.40 -16.44 -0.96
C HIS A 36 -0.02 -17.68 -0.15
N LEU A 37 -1.13 -17.61 0.58
CA LEU A 37 -1.69 -18.74 1.32
C LEU A 37 -2.10 -19.90 0.39
N ALA A 38 -2.58 -19.59 -0.81
CA ALA A 38 -2.87 -20.58 -1.85
C ALA A 38 -1.63 -21.13 -2.58
N ASN A 39 -0.41 -20.70 -2.21
CA ASN A 39 0.84 -20.98 -2.94
C ASN A 39 0.85 -20.51 -4.41
N GLU A 40 -0.01 -19.55 -4.76
CA GLU A 40 -0.14 -18.99 -6.11
C GLU A 40 0.69 -17.71 -6.30
N LEU A 41 1.22 -17.14 -5.20
CA LEU A 41 2.04 -15.93 -5.28
C LEU A 41 3.50 -16.27 -5.57
N LYS A 42 3.90 -16.10 -6.84
CA LYS A 42 5.29 -16.28 -7.30
C LYS A 42 6.25 -15.21 -6.75
N GLU A 43 5.78 -13.98 -6.64
CA GLU A 43 6.58 -12.82 -6.23
C GLU A 43 6.28 -12.42 -4.77
N THR A 44 6.85 -13.15 -3.81
CA THR A 44 6.59 -12.94 -2.37
C THR A 44 7.08 -11.58 -1.87
N HIS A 45 8.09 -10.98 -2.51
CA HIS A 45 8.58 -9.64 -2.18
C HIS A 45 7.51 -8.56 -2.34
N LEU A 46 6.47 -8.80 -3.14
CA LEU A 46 5.31 -7.89 -3.27
C LEU A 46 4.57 -7.73 -1.95
N LEU A 47 4.49 -8.77 -1.11
CA LEU A 47 3.89 -8.65 0.23
C LEU A 47 4.65 -7.63 1.08
N THR A 48 5.98 -7.72 1.08
CA THR A 48 6.83 -6.79 1.84
C THR A 48 6.71 -5.37 1.29
N ALA A 49 6.71 -5.21 -0.05
CA ALA A 49 6.53 -3.92 -0.69
C ALA A 49 5.19 -3.26 -0.34
N HIS A 50 4.08 -4.00 -0.41
CA HIS A 50 2.75 -3.48 -0.05
C HIS A 50 2.62 -3.19 1.46
N LYS A 51 3.20 -4.02 2.34
CA LYS A 51 3.25 -3.73 3.78
C LYS A 51 3.98 -2.41 4.06
N ALA A 52 5.14 -2.21 3.45
CA ALA A 52 5.92 -0.97 3.60
C ALA A 52 5.15 0.24 3.05
N TYR A 53 4.43 0.07 1.94
CA TYR A 53 3.59 1.13 1.36
C TYR A 53 2.43 1.53 2.27
N VAL A 54 1.71 0.56 2.85
CA VAL A 54 0.65 0.81 3.84
C VAL A 54 1.20 1.57 5.06
N ALA A 55 2.36 1.16 5.59
CA ALA A 55 2.99 1.85 6.72
C ALA A 55 3.34 3.31 6.39
N ARG A 56 3.82 3.56 5.17
CA ARG A 56 4.12 4.90 4.67
C ARG A 56 2.86 5.77 4.56
N LEU A 57 1.78 5.25 3.99
CA LEU A 57 0.50 5.96 3.92
C LEU A 57 -0.04 6.37 5.29
N ASN A 58 0.03 5.46 6.27
CA ASN A 58 -0.33 5.76 7.65
C ASN A 58 0.57 6.85 8.28
N THR A 59 1.85 6.88 7.91
CA THR A 59 2.77 7.94 8.37
C THR A 59 2.34 9.30 7.85
N TYR A 60 2.04 9.43 6.56
CA TYR A 60 1.55 10.69 5.98
C TYR A 60 0.20 11.12 6.57
N LEU A 61 -0.73 10.18 6.77
CA LEU A 61 -2.02 10.47 7.41
C LEU A 61 -1.87 10.94 8.86
N LYS A 62 -0.89 10.42 9.60
CA LYS A 62 -0.59 10.87 10.97
C LYS A 62 -0.01 12.27 11.00
N VAL A 63 0.75 12.67 9.98
CA VAL A 63 1.36 14.02 9.89
C VAL A 63 0.31 15.09 9.53
N LEU A 64 -0.76 14.71 8.84
CA LEU A 64 -1.82 15.63 8.38
C LEU A 64 -2.96 15.86 9.38
N ASN A 65 -3.10 15.00 10.40
CA ASN A 65 -4.08 15.14 11.49
C ASN A 65 -3.44 15.82 12.71
#